data_AF-A0A9P6EET0-F1
#
_entry.id   AF-A0A9P6EET0-F1
#
_cell.length_a   1.000
_cell.length_b   1.000
_cell.length_c   1.000
_cell.angle_alpha   90.00
_cell.angle_beta   90.00
_cell.angle_gamma   90.00
#
_symmetry.space_group_name_H-M   'P 1'
#
loop_
_entity.id
_entity.type
_entity.pdbx_description
1 polymer ?
#
loop_
_entity_poly.entity_id
_entity_poly.type
_entity_poly.pdbx_seq_one_letter_code
_entity_poly.pdbx_strand_id
1 'polypeptide(L)'
;MRHRGHIPDNAVSVDLDPKNAMLMCHNHKLAFNKYLFYIRWIPSSDEFLIVNHSQSEEYEDIHGRVLRFTSRSPYPTALLWHESRVRGFNPTCGDHFVSLKRKAPECKASRSAHRGTNASEVTMSFTQPLSWAPTVLQSG
;
A
#
# COMPACT_ATOMS: atom_id res chain seq x y z
N MET A 1 0.01 -33.82 -8.64
CA MET A 1 0.04 -33.00 -9.88
C MET A 1 1.44 -32.96 -10.51
N ARG A 2 2.51 -32.67 -9.75
CA ARG A 2 3.91 -32.71 -10.26
C ARG A 2 4.33 -34.08 -10.79
N HIS A 3 4.19 -35.15 -10.00
CA HIS A 3 4.48 -36.52 -10.44
C HIS A 3 3.55 -37.07 -11.55
N ARG A 4 2.51 -36.31 -11.92
CA ARG A 4 1.63 -36.62 -13.05
C ARG A 4 1.97 -35.79 -14.31
N GLY A 5 3.05 -35.00 -14.29
CA GLY A 5 3.51 -34.17 -15.41
C GLY A 5 2.69 -32.90 -15.67
N HIS A 6 1.70 -32.57 -14.83
CA HIS A 6 0.84 -31.39 -15.05
C HIS A 6 1.47 -30.06 -14.60
N ILE A 7 2.54 -30.12 -13.81
CA ILE A 7 3.26 -28.95 -13.32
C ILE A 7 4.71 -29.18 -13.71
N PRO A 8 5.34 -28.27 -14.47
CA PRO A 8 6.71 -28.45 -14.90
C PRO A 8 7.67 -28.46 -13.70
N ASP A 9 8.78 -29.17 -13.82
CA ASP A 9 9.72 -29.38 -12.71
C ASP A 9 10.34 -28.08 -12.21
N ASN A 10 10.47 -27.08 -13.09
CA ASN A 10 10.95 -25.74 -12.76
C ASN A 10 9.87 -24.80 -12.20
N ALA A 11 8.63 -25.28 -11.99
CA ALA A 11 7.58 -24.45 -11.43
C ALA A 11 7.93 -24.06 -9.99
N VAL A 12 7.95 -22.75 -9.76
CA VAL A 12 8.21 -22.11 -8.47
C VAL A 12 7.23 -22.63 -7.39
N SER A 13 7.70 -22.80 -6.14
CA SER A 13 6.84 -23.23 -5.04
C SER A 13 5.67 -22.26 -4.83
N VAL A 14 4.52 -22.79 -4.40
CA VAL A 14 3.37 -21.99 -3.96
C VAL A 14 3.74 -21.08 -2.79
N ASP A 15 4.75 -21.45 -2.00
CA ASP A 15 5.26 -20.63 -0.89
C ASP A 15 5.81 -19.27 -1.37
N LEU A 16 6.23 -19.19 -2.63
CA LEU A 16 6.74 -17.98 -3.27
C LEU A 16 5.66 -17.16 -3.97
N ASP A 17 4.38 -17.53 -3.85
CA ASP A 17 3.28 -16.68 -4.31
C ASP A 17 3.39 -15.30 -3.62
N PRO A 18 3.38 -14.18 -4.37
CA PRO A 18 3.47 -12.83 -3.81
C PRO A 18 2.47 -12.56 -2.68
N LYS A 19 1.31 -13.22 -2.69
CA LYS A 19 0.32 -13.11 -1.61
C LYS A 19 0.88 -13.58 -0.27
N ASN A 20 1.81 -14.54 -0.26
CA ASN A 20 2.44 -15.08 0.95
C ASN A 20 3.46 -14.14 1.58
N ALA A 21 3.92 -13.12 0.86
CA ALA A 21 4.75 -12.07 1.43
C ALA A 21 3.97 -11.06 2.30
N MET A 22 2.63 -11.13 2.31
CA MET A 22 1.77 -10.23 3.07
C MET A 22 1.62 -10.71 4.52
N LEU A 23 1.96 -9.83 5.48
CA LEU A 23 1.73 -10.09 6.90
C LEU A 23 0.27 -9.88 7.25
N MET A 24 -0.49 -10.97 7.29
CA MET A 24 -1.88 -11.01 7.73
C MET A 24 -2.08 -12.19 8.68
N CYS A 25 -3.02 -12.07 9.62
CA CYS A 25 -3.48 -13.24 10.36
C CYS A 25 -4.25 -14.20 9.43
N HIS A 26 -4.46 -15.44 9.87
CA HIS A 26 -5.12 -16.47 9.09
C HIS A 26 -6.50 -16.04 8.55
N ASN A 27 -7.32 -15.40 9.39
CA ASN A 27 -8.67 -14.98 9.01
C ASN A 27 -8.66 -13.91 7.91
N HIS A 28 -7.83 -12.87 8.05
CA HIS A 28 -7.68 -11.85 7.01
C HIS A 28 -7.13 -12.42 5.70
N LYS A 29 -6.23 -13.42 5.78
CA LYS A 29 -5.73 -14.11 4.59
C LYS A 29 -6.84 -14.88 3.87
N LEU A 30 -7.74 -15.55 4.60
CA LEU A 30 -8.91 -16.22 4.04
C LEU A 30 -9.87 -15.22 3.39
N ALA A 31 -10.18 -14.12 4.07
CA ALA A 31 -11.06 -13.07 3.56
C ALA A 31 -10.50 -12.41 2.28
N PHE A 32 -9.18 -12.15 2.24
CA PHE A 32 -8.49 -11.68 1.04
C PHE A 32 -8.64 -12.67 -0.13
N ASN A 33 -8.43 -13.96 0.12
CA ASN A 33 -8.58 -14.99 -0.91
C ASN A 33 -10.03 -15.19 -1.38
N LYS A 34 -11.02 -14.86 -0.54
CA LYS A 34 -12.46 -14.88 -0.85
C LYS A 34 -12.96 -13.61 -1.52
N TYR A 35 -12.09 -12.65 -1.81
CA TYR A 35 -12.43 -11.40 -2.48
C TYR A 35 -13.40 -10.50 -1.69
N LEU A 36 -13.28 -10.48 -0.34
CA LEU A 36 -14.11 -9.62 0.52
C LEU A 36 -13.56 -8.19 0.62
N PHE A 37 -12.24 -8.05 0.53
CA PHE A 37 -11.55 -6.76 0.44
C PHE A 37 -10.36 -6.88 -0.51
N TYR A 38 -9.79 -5.75 -0.95
CA TYR A 38 -8.54 -5.71 -1.72
C TYR A 38 -7.50 -4.81 -1.05
N ILE A 39 -6.27 -4.85 -1.57
CA ILE A 39 -5.21 -3.94 -1.17
C ILE A 39 -4.90 -3.01 -2.34
N ARG A 40 -4.96 -1.71 -2.10
CA ARG A 40 -4.67 -0.67 -3.09
C ARG A 40 -3.33 -0.01 -2.81
N TRP A 41 -2.48 0.07 -3.82
CA TRP A 41 -1.26 0.88 -3.76
C TRP A 41 -1.59 2.35 -4.03
N ILE A 42 -1.01 3.26 -3.23
CA ILE A 42 -1.15 4.70 -3.36
C ILE A 42 0.22 5.27 -3.77
N PRO A 43 0.41 5.59 -5.06
CA PRO A 43 1.73 6.00 -5.57
C PRO A 43 2.28 7.27 -4.91
N SER A 44 1.40 8.19 -4.48
CA SER A 44 1.81 9.46 -3.88
C SER A 44 2.43 9.33 -2.50
N SER A 45 2.06 8.29 -1.74
CA SER A 45 2.63 8.01 -0.40
C SER A 45 3.48 6.75 -0.35
N ASP A 46 3.57 6.01 -1.47
CA ASP A 46 4.15 4.66 -1.56
C ASP A 46 3.64 3.70 -0.48
N GLU A 47 2.33 3.73 -0.25
CA GLU A 47 1.67 2.92 0.75
C GLU A 47 0.66 1.97 0.14
N PHE A 48 0.37 0.91 0.90
CA PHE A 48 -0.63 -0.06 0.53
C PHE A 48 -1.74 -0.02 1.57
N LEU A 49 -2.97 0.18 1.11
CA LEU A 49 -4.14 0.35 1.97
C LEU A 49 -5.10 -0.81 1.78
N ILE A 50 -5.66 -1.32 2.86
CA ILE A 50 -6.77 -2.27 2.81
C ILE A 50 -8.04 -1.51 2.46
N VAL A 51 -8.81 -2.01 1.48
CA VAL A 51 -10.10 -1.44 1.08
C VAL A 51 -11.18 -2.50 1.24
N ASN A 52 -12.01 -2.35 2.28
CA ASN A 52 -13.24 -3.12 2.45
C ASN A 52 -14.24 -2.76 1.34
N HIS A 53 -14.25 -3.54 0.26
CA HIS A 53 -15.13 -3.33 -0.90
C HIS A 53 -16.48 -4.03 -0.73
N SER A 54 -16.53 -5.15 0.01
CA SER A 54 -17.78 -5.85 0.27
C SER A 54 -18.71 -5.09 1.23
N GLN A 55 -18.22 -3.99 1.85
CA GLN A 55 -18.96 -3.20 2.85
C GLN A 55 -19.47 -4.06 4.01
N SER A 56 -18.74 -5.13 4.34
CA SER A 56 -19.08 -5.98 5.48
C SER A 56 -18.60 -5.29 6.75
N GLU A 57 -19.49 -5.17 7.74
CA GLU A 57 -19.16 -4.60 9.06
C GLU A 57 -17.95 -5.27 9.71
N GLU A 58 -17.71 -6.55 9.41
CA GLU A 58 -16.55 -7.32 9.93
C GLU A 58 -15.20 -6.72 9.52
N TYR A 59 -15.12 -6.02 8.39
CA TYR A 59 -13.86 -5.48 7.85
C TYR A 59 -13.79 -3.95 7.86
N GLU A 60 -14.76 -3.29 8.48
CA GLU A 60 -14.74 -1.83 8.64
C GLU A 60 -13.59 -1.35 9.53
N ASP A 61 -13.21 -2.14 10.53
CA ASP A 61 -12.13 -1.79 11.46
C ASP A 61 -10.75 -1.77 10.77
N ILE A 62 -10.57 -2.56 9.72
CA ILE A 62 -9.34 -2.64 8.91
C ILE A 62 -9.40 -1.80 7.64
N HIS A 63 -10.55 -1.26 7.25
CA HIS A 63 -10.70 -0.38 6.09
C HIS A 63 -9.78 0.85 6.24
N GLY A 64 -9.01 1.16 5.20
CA GLY A 64 -8.07 2.26 5.18
C GLY A 64 -6.78 2.04 5.99
N ARG A 65 -6.59 0.88 6.64
CA ARG A 65 -5.33 0.58 7.34
C ARG A 65 -4.18 0.38 6.36
N VAL A 66 -3.00 0.88 6.73
CA VAL A 66 -1.75 0.67 5.99
C VAL A 66 -1.23 -0.74 6.24
N LEU A 67 -0.97 -1.45 5.15
CA LEU A 67 -0.29 -2.74 5.17
C LEU A 67 1.22 -2.52 4.99
N ARG A 68 2.02 -3.19 5.82
CA ARG A 68 3.48 -3.23 5.68
C ARG A 68 3.92 -4.60 5.15
N PHE A 69 4.93 -4.61 4.30
CA PHE A 69 5.55 -5.83 3.76
C PHE A 69 6.92 -6.06 4.39
N THR A 70 7.36 -7.32 4.45
CA THR A 70 8.58 -7.70 5.17
C THR A 70 9.88 -7.48 4.40
N SER A 71 9.82 -7.24 3.09
CA SER A 71 10.94 -6.88 2.19
C SER A 71 10.60 -7.26 0.74
N ARG A 72 9.83 -8.34 0.56
CA ARG A 72 9.27 -8.75 -0.73
C ARG A 72 7.90 -8.09 -0.90
N SER A 73 7.89 -6.84 -1.33
CA SER A 73 6.61 -6.21 -1.70
C SER A 73 5.98 -7.01 -2.84
N PRO A 74 4.69 -7.37 -2.77
CA PRO A 74 4.02 -7.97 -3.91
C PRO A 74 4.12 -7.00 -5.08
N TYR A 75 4.33 -7.53 -6.28
CA TYR A 75 4.26 -6.73 -7.49
C TYR A 75 2.93 -5.94 -7.48
N PRO A 76 2.95 -4.60 -7.58
CA PRO A 76 1.73 -3.79 -7.55
C PRO A 76 0.68 -4.29 -8.57
N THR A 77 1.14 -4.81 -9.71
CA THR A 77 0.31 -5.50 -10.69
C THR A 77 -0.52 -6.63 -10.07
N ALA A 78 0.06 -7.54 -9.28
CA ALA A 78 -0.69 -8.64 -8.67
C ALA A 78 -1.84 -8.14 -7.77
N LEU A 79 -1.64 -7.01 -7.08
CA LEU A 79 -2.67 -6.37 -6.28
C LEU A 79 -3.75 -5.69 -7.13
N LEU A 80 -3.38 -5.05 -8.25
CA LEU A 80 -4.34 -4.49 -9.22
C LEU A 80 -5.25 -5.57 -9.84
N TRP A 81 -4.69 -6.74 -10.16
CA TRP A 81 -5.46 -7.87 -10.66
C TRP A 81 -6.42 -8.42 -9.59
N HIS A 82 -5.97 -8.48 -8.34
CA HIS A 82 -6.82 -8.87 -7.21
C HIS A 82 -7.96 -7.87 -6.99
N GLU A 83 -7.67 -6.57 -6.97
CA GLU A 83 -8.66 -5.50 -6.90
C GLU A 83 -9.72 -5.64 -8.00
N SER A 84 -9.28 -5.86 -9.24
CA SER A 84 -10.19 -6.06 -10.39
C SER A 84 -11.11 -7.27 -10.19
N ARG A 85 -10.61 -8.36 -9.60
CA ARG A 85 -11.44 -9.53 -9.24
C ARG A 85 -12.43 -9.21 -8.14
N VAL A 86 -12.01 -8.52 -7.08
CA VAL A 86 -12.92 -8.13 -5.98
C VAL A 86 -14.10 -7.30 -6.50
N ARG A 87 -13.82 -6.34 -7.37
CA ARG A 87 -14.84 -5.51 -8.04
C ARG A 87 -15.76 -6.36 -8.92
N GLY A 88 -15.21 -7.32 -9.67
CA GLY A 88 -15.98 -8.24 -10.50
C GLY A 88 -16.87 -9.21 -9.71
N PHE A 89 -16.43 -9.66 -8.53
CA PHE A 89 -17.23 -10.51 -7.63
C PHE A 89 -18.32 -9.74 -6.88
N ASN A 90 -18.15 -8.42 -6.70
CA ASN A 90 -19.09 -7.55 -6.00
C ASN A 90 -19.49 -6.35 -6.89
N PRO A 91 -20.13 -6.58 -8.04
CA PRO A 91 -20.35 -5.55 -9.05
C PRO A 91 -21.36 -4.48 -8.63
N THR A 92 -22.20 -4.77 -7.64
CA THR A 92 -23.21 -3.83 -7.10
C THR A 92 -22.69 -3.01 -5.93
N CYS A 93 -21.54 -3.38 -5.36
CA CYS A 93 -20.89 -2.59 -4.31
C CYS A 93 -20.18 -1.40 -4.96
N GLY A 94 -20.64 -0.19 -4.65
CA GLY A 94 -19.96 1.04 -5.03
C GLY A 94 -18.59 1.17 -4.38
N ASP A 95 -17.78 2.09 -4.90
CA ASP A 95 -16.45 2.36 -4.34
C ASP A 95 -16.56 2.88 -2.91
N HIS A 96 -15.95 2.15 -1.98
CA HIS A 96 -15.90 2.55 -0.59
C HIS A 96 -14.73 3.51 -0.37
N PHE A 97 -15.05 4.78 -0.09
CA PHE A 97 -14.06 5.86 -0.03
C PHE A 97 -13.11 5.71 1.15
N VAL A 98 -11.81 5.65 0.86
CA VAL A 98 -10.77 5.71 1.89
C VAL A 98 -10.45 7.17 2.20
N SER A 99 -10.71 7.62 3.42
CA SER A 99 -10.27 8.93 3.89
C SER A 99 -8.75 8.92 4.06
N LEU A 100 -8.03 9.55 3.12
CA LEU A 100 -6.58 9.75 3.21
C LEU A 100 -6.19 10.83 4.22
N LYS A 101 -7.16 11.45 4.94
CA LYS A 101 -6.89 12.46 5.97
C LYS A 101 -6.21 11.82 7.18
N ARG A 102 -4.90 11.61 7.11
CA ARG A 102 -4.12 11.34 8.31
C ARG A 102 -3.83 12.66 9.01
N LYS A 103 -4.12 12.73 10.31
CA LYS A 103 -3.42 13.68 11.20
C LYS A 103 -1.93 13.34 11.08
N ALA A 104 -1.10 14.34 10.86
CA ALA A 104 0.34 14.18 11.03
C ALA A 104 0.59 13.50 12.40
N PRO A 105 1.55 12.56 12.51
CA PRO A 105 1.90 12.03 13.81
C PRO A 105 2.22 13.22 14.69
N GLU A 106 1.40 13.42 15.72
CA GLU A 106 1.63 14.45 16.72
C GLU A 106 2.96 14.08 17.35
N CYS A 107 4.02 14.82 16.97
CA CYS A 107 5.32 14.65 17.56
C CYS A 107 5.16 15.08 19.02
N LYS A 108 4.82 14.13 19.89
CA LYS A 108 4.92 14.29 21.33
C LYS A 108 6.41 14.33 21.61
N ALA A 109 7.01 15.50 21.39
CA ALA A 109 8.27 15.87 21.95
C ALA A 109 8.11 15.68 23.46
N SER A 110 8.57 14.55 23.96
CA SER A 110 8.83 14.36 25.37
C SER A 110 9.80 15.46 25.77
N ARG A 111 9.26 16.53 26.38
CA ARG A 111 10.03 17.55 27.07
C ARG A 111 10.73 16.85 28.24
N SER A 112 11.88 16.24 27.97
CA SER A 112 12.87 16.01 28.99
C SER A 112 13.52 17.35 29.26
N ALA A 113 13.18 17.93 30.42
CA ALA A 113 13.75 19.17 30.89
C ALA A 113 15.24 18.97 31.18
N HIS A 114 16.10 19.35 30.23
CA HIS A 114 17.48 19.68 30.51
C HIS A 114 17.77 21.13 30.13
N ARG A 115 17.78 21.92 31.20
CA ARG A 115 18.36 23.24 31.38
C ARG A 115 19.75 23.29 30.73
N GLY A 116 19.96 24.20 29.77
CA GLY A 116 21.25 24.38 29.11
C GLY A 116 21.17 25.45 28.02
N THR A 117 21.46 26.67 28.43
CA THR A 117 21.66 27.89 27.65
C THR A 117 22.62 27.74 26.45
N ASN A 118 22.22 28.28 25.28
CA ASN A 118 22.95 29.24 24.43
C ASN A 118 22.83 28.96 22.91
N ALA A 119 22.40 30.02 22.21
CA ALA A 119 22.81 30.49 20.89
C ALA A 119 22.93 29.49 19.72
N SER A 120 22.01 29.61 18.76
CA SER A 120 22.26 30.26 17.46
C SER A 120 21.09 29.98 16.51
N GLU A 121 20.43 31.04 16.05
CA GLU A 121 19.45 30.98 14.98
C GLU A 121 20.10 30.45 13.70
N VAL A 122 19.56 29.35 13.15
CA VAL A 122 19.84 28.95 11.77
C VAL A 122 18.57 29.14 10.97
N THR A 123 18.49 30.30 10.32
CA THR A 123 17.52 30.59 9.28
C THR A 123 17.87 29.74 8.06
N MET A 124 17.03 28.76 7.71
CA MET A 124 17.13 28.09 6.40
C MET A 124 16.08 28.66 5.45
N SER A 125 16.55 29.53 4.57
CA SER A 125 15.86 30.01 3.38
C SER A 125 15.78 28.89 2.33
N PHE A 126 14.57 28.51 1.93
CA PHE A 126 14.35 27.62 0.79
C PHE A 126 14.14 28.46 -0.48
N THR A 127 15.18 28.50 -1.31
CA THR A 127 15.16 29.08 -2.66
C THR A 127 14.58 28.09 -3.67
N GLN A 128 13.43 28.48 -4.20
CA GLN A 128 12.86 28.27 -5.55
C GLN A 128 12.55 26.86 -6.13
N PRO A 129 11.47 26.74 -6.92
CA PRO A 129 11.07 25.51 -7.61
C PRO A 129 11.80 25.30 -8.95
N LEU A 130 12.15 24.03 -9.22
CA LEU A 130 12.63 23.54 -10.51
C LEU A 130 11.51 23.65 -11.57
N SER A 131 11.70 24.54 -12.54
CA SER A 131 10.90 24.61 -13.76
C SER A 131 11.41 23.57 -14.76
N TRP A 132 10.51 22.71 -15.24
CA TRP A 132 10.76 21.83 -16.38
C TRP A 132 10.17 22.51 -17.61
N ALA A 133 11.03 22.96 -18.52
CA ALA A 133 10.63 23.38 -19.85
C ALA A 133 10.98 22.25 -20.84
N PRO A 134 10.08 21.85 -21.77
CA PRO A 134 10.42 20.92 -22.82
C PRO A 134 11.20 21.63 -23.93
N THR A 135 12.32 21.04 -24.35
CA THR A 135 13.08 21.45 -25.53
C THR A 135 12.29 21.12 -26.79
N VAL A 136 11.92 22.16 -27.55
CA VAL A 136 11.36 22.02 -28.89
C VAL A 136 12.49 21.63 -29.86
N LEU A 137 12.38 20.46 -30.47
CA LEU A 137 13.27 19.99 -31.53
C LEU A 137 12.86 20.67 -32.84
N GLN A 138 13.66 21.61 -33.35
CA GLN A 138 13.52 22.09 -34.72
C GLN A 138 14.24 21.13 -35.66
N SER A 139 13.47 20.47 -36.54
CA SER A 139 13.99 19.75 -37.70
C SER A 139 14.28 20.75 -38.82
N GLY A 140 15.54 20.77 -39.27
CA GLY A 140 15.92 21.31 -40.57
C GLY A 140 15.66 20.33 -41.70
#